data_AF-A0A2N1UUQ2-F1
#
_entry.id   AF-A0A2N1UUQ2-F1
#
_cell.length_a   1.000
_cell.length_b   1.000
_cell.length_c   1.000
_cell.angle_alpha   90.00
_cell.angle_beta   90.00
_cell.angle_gamma   90.00
#
_symmetry.space_group_name_H-M   'P 1'
#
loop_
_entity.id
_entity.type
_entity.pdbx_description
1 polymer ?
#
loop_
_entity_poly.entity_id
_entity_poly.type
_entity_poly.pdbx_seq_one_letter_code
_entity_poly.pdbx_strand_id
1 'polypeptide(L)'
;YGIPGATLNFAFTPTYSEADEIAGKTPAEQVANISQSDTLSETQQDAHRCGAGALLNAWLLLGGSFQQAAMRLGLSTQQRSLTYQNMHMAQEALYTHSNTDGRDGLTSSLNYSHRQGQIVSSRLSQEVAVAIDHLGLKATPLMGPTTESLHQRQSAVAQFFSQHPQGVLMAGIHLDPDSGVLHSVSDQHAMNHFVAIHREAGDFYLVDTGASDNGAGNSRHKLSSEDMQGFIYQTPAHVIGLTR
;
A
#
# COMPACT_ATOMS: atom_id res chain seq x y z
N TYR A 1 -20.03 8.58 -37.97
CA TYR A 1 -19.42 9.88 -38.34
C TYR A 1 -18.14 10.04 -37.54
N GLY A 2 -16.99 9.70 -38.13
CA GLY A 2 -15.67 9.89 -37.52
C GLY A 2 -14.97 11.10 -38.15
N ILE A 3 -14.38 11.95 -37.33
CA ILE A 3 -13.53 13.05 -37.79
C ILE A 3 -12.11 12.50 -37.97
N PRO A 4 -11.50 12.54 -39.16
CA PRO A 4 -10.12 12.16 -39.36
C PRO A 4 -9.19 13.25 -38.81
N GLY A 5 -8.22 12.88 -37.97
CA GLY A 5 -7.08 13.74 -37.63
C GLY A 5 -7.06 14.36 -36.22
N ALA A 6 -7.98 14.00 -35.33
CA ALA A 6 -7.82 14.33 -33.91
C ALA A 6 -7.16 13.16 -33.18
N THR A 7 -5.83 13.18 -33.08
CA THR A 7 -5.15 12.43 -32.02
C THR A 7 -5.57 13.10 -30.72
N LEU A 8 -6.50 12.49 -29.97
CA LEU A 8 -6.75 12.86 -28.59
C LEU A 8 -5.47 12.53 -27.81
N ASN A 9 -4.54 13.47 -27.77
CA ASN A 9 -3.46 13.46 -26.79
C ASN A 9 -4.14 13.71 -25.44
N PHE A 10 -4.45 12.63 -24.73
CA PHE A 10 -4.57 12.67 -23.27
C PHE A 10 -3.17 12.92 -22.73
N ALA A 11 -2.65 14.13 -22.95
CA ALA A 11 -1.49 14.62 -22.23
C ALA A 11 -1.96 14.77 -20.78
N PHE A 12 -1.76 13.72 -19.99
CA PHE A 12 -1.79 13.80 -18.55
C PHE A 12 -0.79 14.90 -18.20
N THR A 13 -1.30 16.09 -17.90
CA THR A 13 -0.49 17.15 -17.32
C THR A 13 -0.68 16.97 -15.83
N PRO A 14 0.33 16.47 -15.11
CA PRO A 14 0.21 16.32 -13.68
C PRO A 14 -0.21 17.65 -13.06
N THR A 15 -1.10 17.64 -12.07
CA THR A 15 -1.50 18.88 -11.36
C THR A 15 -0.42 19.37 -10.39
N TYR A 16 0.76 18.75 -10.42
CA TYR A 16 1.90 18.99 -9.54
C TYR A 16 3.21 19.04 -10.34
N SER A 17 4.24 19.63 -9.76
CA SER A 17 5.64 19.48 -10.16
C SER A 17 6.36 18.57 -9.16
N GLU A 18 7.31 17.76 -9.62
CA GLU A 18 8.12 16.89 -8.78
C GLU A 18 8.83 17.66 -7.64
N ALA A 19 9.16 18.93 -7.87
CA ALA A 19 9.79 19.80 -6.89
C ALA A 19 8.83 20.35 -5.82
N ASP A 20 7.51 20.24 -6.02
CA ASP A 20 6.51 20.79 -5.10
C ASP A 20 6.51 20.01 -3.79
N GLU A 21 6.28 20.72 -2.68
CA GLU A 21 5.96 20.08 -1.40
C GLU A 21 4.59 19.42 -1.48
N ILE A 22 4.46 18.23 -0.89
CA ILE A 22 3.19 17.53 -0.82
C ILE A 22 2.24 18.33 0.08
N ALA A 23 1.07 18.66 -0.47
CA ALA A 23 0.06 19.45 0.22
C ALA A 23 -0.55 18.68 1.41
N GLY A 24 -0.94 19.43 2.45
CA GLY A 24 -1.59 18.89 3.65
C GLY A 24 -0.83 19.20 4.93
N LYS A 25 -1.59 19.44 6.01
CA LYS A 25 -1.06 19.73 7.35
C LYS A 25 -1.05 18.49 8.24
N THR A 26 -1.94 17.55 7.97
CA THR A 26 -2.00 16.27 8.68
C THR A 26 -1.47 15.13 7.79
N PRO A 27 -1.01 14.01 8.39
CA PRO A 27 -0.61 12.85 7.60
C PRO A 27 -1.72 12.34 6.67
N ALA A 28 -2.98 12.38 7.11
CA ALA A 28 -4.13 11.96 6.29
C ALA A 28 -4.36 12.87 5.08
N GLU A 29 -4.13 14.18 5.22
CA GLU A 29 -4.17 15.13 4.10
C GLU A 29 -2.98 14.95 3.16
N GLN A 30 -1.80 14.66 3.69
CA GLN A 30 -0.59 14.42 2.90
C GLN A 30 -0.72 13.15 2.05
N VAL A 31 -1.11 12.02 2.64
CA VAL A 31 -1.25 10.77 1.88
C VAL A 31 -2.39 10.81 0.86
N ALA A 32 -3.38 11.68 1.04
CA ALA A 32 -4.42 11.91 0.03
C ALA A 32 -3.85 12.54 -1.26
N ASN A 33 -2.67 13.16 -1.17
CA ASN A 33 -1.95 13.74 -2.29
C ASN A 33 -0.82 12.85 -2.81
N ILE A 34 -0.55 11.68 -2.21
CA ILE A 34 0.57 10.82 -2.60
C ILE A 34 0.05 9.62 -3.39
N SER A 35 0.42 9.56 -4.67
CA SER A 35 0.39 8.33 -5.46
C SER A 35 1.79 7.96 -5.95
N GLN A 36 1.89 6.84 -6.66
CA GLN A 36 3.12 6.40 -7.32
C GLN A 36 3.29 7.03 -8.71
N SER A 37 2.27 7.74 -9.23
CA SER A 37 2.29 8.26 -10.59
C SER A 37 3.22 9.46 -10.71
N ASP A 38 4.35 9.24 -11.39
CA ASP A 38 5.43 10.21 -11.50
C ASP A 38 5.99 10.39 -12.92
N THR A 39 6.81 11.41 -13.07
CA THR A 39 7.44 11.78 -14.35
C THR A 39 8.95 11.56 -14.35
N LEU A 40 9.47 10.89 -13.32
CA LEU A 40 10.90 10.67 -13.15
C LEU A 40 11.37 9.54 -14.07
N SER A 41 12.56 9.71 -14.62
CA SER A 41 13.19 8.69 -15.47
C SER A 41 13.95 7.62 -14.67
N GLU A 42 14.22 7.94 -13.40
CA GLU A 42 15.02 7.19 -12.47
C GLU A 42 14.20 6.16 -11.67
N THR A 43 12.88 6.20 -11.78
CA THR A 43 11.94 5.32 -11.09
C THR A 43 11.52 4.16 -11.99
N GLN A 44 11.28 3.01 -11.38
CA GLN A 44 10.64 1.89 -12.06
C GLN A 44 9.17 2.19 -12.31
N GLN A 45 8.53 1.37 -13.17
CA GLN A 45 7.11 1.49 -13.44
C GLN A 45 6.30 1.54 -12.14
N ASP A 46 5.35 2.47 -12.10
CA ASP A 46 4.39 2.71 -11.03
C ASP A 46 3.87 1.41 -10.38
N ALA A 47 3.38 0.47 -11.19
CA ALA A 47 2.84 -0.79 -10.71
C ALA A 47 3.84 -1.59 -9.85
N HIS A 48 5.15 -1.49 -10.11
CA HIS A 48 6.17 -2.25 -9.39
C HIS A 48 6.38 -1.69 -7.97
N ARG A 49 6.18 -0.39 -7.80
CA ARG A 49 6.44 0.33 -6.54
C ARG A 49 5.23 0.39 -5.61
N CYS A 50 4.08 -0.15 -6.03
CA CYS A 50 2.82 -0.07 -5.29
C CYS A 50 2.91 -0.52 -3.83
N GLY A 51 3.59 -1.65 -3.58
CA GLY A 51 3.82 -2.14 -2.21
C GLY A 51 4.67 -1.18 -1.36
N ALA A 52 5.69 -0.57 -1.96
CA ALA A 52 6.53 0.42 -1.29
C ALA A 52 5.76 1.73 -1.01
N GLY A 53 4.95 2.19 -1.97
CA GLY A 53 4.05 3.32 -1.80
C GLY A 53 3.07 3.11 -0.65
N ALA A 54 2.39 1.96 -0.61
CA ALA A 54 1.42 1.64 0.43
C ALA A 54 2.07 1.62 1.82
N LEU A 55 3.29 1.09 1.94
CA LEU A 55 4.05 1.04 3.18
C LEU A 55 4.53 2.43 3.65
N LEU A 56 4.96 3.30 2.74
CA LEU A 56 5.33 4.68 3.08
C LEU A 56 4.12 5.51 3.50
N ASN A 57 2.98 5.34 2.85
CA ASN A 57 1.73 5.95 3.28
C ASN A 57 1.30 5.43 4.65
N ALA A 58 1.41 4.12 4.90
CA ALA A 58 1.16 3.54 6.23
C ALA A 58 2.12 4.12 7.29
N TRP A 59 3.40 4.29 6.97
CA TRP A 59 4.38 4.91 7.87
C TRP A 59 3.97 6.33 8.30
N LEU A 60 3.55 7.17 7.34
CA LEU A 60 3.07 8.52 7.63
C LEU A 60 1.80 8.51 8.50
N LEU A 61 0.83 7.66 8.16
CA LEU A 61 -0.42 7.49 8.92
C LEU A 61 -0.17 7.00 10.36
N LEU A 62 0.87 6.19 10.57
CA LEU A 62 1.31 5.72 11.88
C LEU A 62 2.12 6.78 12.68
N GLY A 63 2.16 8.03 12.21
CA GLY A 63 2.87 9.14 12.86
C GLY A 63 4.39 9.14 12.61
N GLY A 64 4.85 8.39 11.62
CA GLY A 64 6.20 8.48 11.08
C GLY A 64 6.42 9.81 10.34
N SER A 65 7.62 10.39 10.45
CA SER A 65 7.99 11.51 9.58
C SER A 65 8.68 11.01 8.32
N PHE A 66 8.48 11.70 7.20
CA PHE A 66 9.15 11.38 5.95
C PHE A 66 10.68 11.42 6.09
N GLN A 67 11.21 12.42 6.78
CA GLN A 67 12.65 12.52 7.06
C GLN A 67 13.22 11.27 7.74
N GLN A 68 12.49 10.66 8.69
CA GLN A 68 12.91 9.43 9.36
C GLN A 68 12.89 8.23 8.41
N ALA A 69 11.86 8.10 7.56
CA ALA A 69 11.82 7.06 6.52
C ALA A 69 12.97 7.23 5.53
N ALA A 70 13.17 8.44 4.99
CA ALA A 70 14.26 8.77 4.08
C ALA A 70 15.64 8.43 4.67
N MET A 71 15.86 8.71 5.96
CA MET A 71 17.08 8.30 6.66
C MET A 71 17.26 6.78 6.73
N ARG A 72 16.19 6.02 7.02
CA ARG A 72 16.22 4.55 7.06
C ARG A 72 16.50 3.94 5.69
N LEU A 73 16.07 4.61 4.63
CA LEU A 73 16.27 4.21 3.24
C LEU A 73 17.64 4.65 2.68
N GLY A 74 18.44 5.38 3.46
CA GLY A 74 19.76 5.85 3.03
C GLY A 74 19.73 7.05 2.09
N LEU A 75 18.62 7.79 2.02
CA LEU A 75 18.51 8.98 1.19
C LEU A 75 19.38 10.14 1.73
N SER A 76 19.90 10.93 0.79
CA SER A 76 20.74 12.09 1.09
C SER A 76 19.97 13.16 1.87
N THR A 77 20.67 14.11 2.50
CA THR A 77 20.03 15.18 3.29
C THR A 77 19.09 16.04 2.44
N GLN A 78 19.43 16.26 1.17
CA GLN A 78 18.63 17.00 0.20
C GLN A 78 17.31 16.29 -0.12
N GLN A 79 17.28 14.96 0.00
CA GLN A 79 16.12 14.12 -0.28
C GLN A 79 15.21 13.88 0.95
N ARG A 80 15.34 14.70 2.00
CA ARG A 80 14.60 14.53 3.26
C ARG A 80 13.43 15.48 3.45
N SER A 81 13.22 16.42 2.53
CA SER A 81 11.99 17.21 2.46
C SER A 81 10.89 16.38 1.80
N LEU A 82 9.65 16.55 2.25
CA LEU A 82 8.49 15.84 1.70
C LEU A 82 8.00 16.54 0.43
N THR A 83 8.73 16.34 -0.67
CA THR A 83 8.31 16.70 -2.03
C THR A 83 7.83 15.47 -2.78
N TYR A 84 7.13 15.65 -3.90
CA TYR A 84 6.73 14.54 -4.77
C TYR A 84 7.95 13.74 -5.23
N GLN A 85 8.98 14.42 -5.75
CA GLN A 85 10.22 13.78 -6.18
C GLN A 85 10.84 12.91 -5.07
N ASN A 86 10.95 13.45 -3.86
CA ASN A 86 11.59 12.74 -2.77
C ASN A 86 10.73 11.57 -2.29
N MET A 87 9.40 11.70 -2.29
CA MET A 87 8.49 10.60 -2.01
C MET A 87 8.65 9.48 -3.05
N HIS A 88 8.66 9.80 -4.34
CA HIS A 88 8.90 8.83 -5.42
C HIS A 88 10.27 8.16 -5.30
N MET A 89 11.31 8.92 -4.95
CA MET A 89 12.63 8.34 -4.70
C MET A 89 12.67 7.46 -3.46
N ALA A 90 11.88 7.75 -2.43
CA ALA A 90 11.74 6.89 -1.26
C ALA A 90 10.99 5.59 -1.61
N GLN A 91 9.94 5.67 -2.44
CA GLN A 91 9.24 4.49 -2.95
C GLN A 91 10.19 3.61 -3.76
N GLU A 92 10.97 4.21 -4.66
CA GLU A 92 12.00 3.51 -5.46
C GLU A 92 13.08 2.88 -4.59
N ALA A 93 13.59 3.60 -3.58
CA ALA A 93 14.62 3.09 -2.69
C ALA A 93 14.08 1.93 -1.83
N LEU A 94 12.87 2.04 -1.29
CA LEU A 94 12.25 0.97 -0.52
C LEU A 94 11.98 -0.26 -1.40
N TYR A 95 11.48 -0.05 -2.62
CA TYR A 95 11.31 -1.10 -3.61
C TYR A 95 12.64 -1.81 -3.91
N THR A 96 13.68 -1.06 -4.26
CA THR A 96 15.00 -1.61 -4.60
C THR A 96 15.64 -2.37 -3.44
N HIS A 97 15.54 -1.86 -2.21
CA HIS A 97 16.09 -2.55 -1.04
C HIS A 97 15.36 -3.86 -0.72
N SER A 98 14.10 -3.95 -1.13
CA SER A 98 13.21 -5.06 -0.77
C SER A 98 13.02 -6.08 -1.87
N ASN A 99 13.17 -5.68 -3.15
CA ASN A 99 13.09 -6.57 -4.30
C ASN A 99 14.36 -7.43 -4.37
N THR A 100 14.23 -8.66 -3.91
CA THR A 100 15.32 -9.64 -3.81
C THR A 100 15.28 -10.67 -4.92
N ASP A 101 14.13 -10.87 -5.57
CA ASP A 101 13.97 -11.85 -6.64
C ASP A 101 14.16 -11.26 -8.06
N GLY A 102 14.23 -9.93 -8.16
CA GLY A 102 14.46 -9.17 -9.38
C GLY A 102 13.25 -9.11 -10.32
N ARG A 103 12.07 -9.52 -9.87
CA ARG A 103 10.83 -9.46 -10.64
C ARG A 103 10.08 -8.17 -10.36
N ASP A 104 9.11 -7.89 -11.20
CA ASP A 104 8.26 -6.71 -11.09
C ASP A 104 7.34 -6.82 -9.85
N GLY A 105 7.38 -5.80 -8.99
CA GLY A 105 6.57 -5.74 -7.76
C GLY A 105 7.27 -6.25 -6.50
N LEU A 106 6.55 -6.22 -5.37
CA LEU A 106 7.01 -6.81 -4.12
C LEU A 106 6.15 -8.03 -3.77
N THR A 107 6.78 -9.18 -3.66
CA THR A 107 6.14 -10.44 -3.31
C THR A 107 5.84 -10.50 -1.80
N SER A 108 4.79 -11.24 -1.44
CA SER A 108 4.54 -11.63 -0.05
C SER A 108 3.95 -13.02 0.04
N SER A 109 4.32 -13.74 1.09
CA SER A 109 3.71 -15.02 1.44
C SER A 109 3.34 -15.03 2.92
N LEU A 110 2.15 -15.56 3.21
CA LEU A 110 1.62 -15.73 4.55
C LEU A 110 1.63 -17.21 4.92
N ASN A 111 2.52 -17.56 5.84
CA ASN A 111 2.61 -18.92 6.38
C ASN A 111 1.85 -18.99 7.69
N TYR A 112 1.04 -20.02 7.88
CA TYR A 112 0.32 -20.23 9.13
C TYR A 112 0.39 -21.69 9.60
N SER A 113 0.41 -21.86 10.91
CA SER A 113 0.36 -23.18 11.54
C SER A 113 -1.01 -23.40 12.14
N HIS A 114 -1.53 -24.61 12.00
CA HIS A 114 -2.83 -24.99 12.52
C HIS A 114 -2.71 -26.13 13.54
N ARG A 115 -3.58 -26.11 14.54
CA ARG A 115 -3.75 -27.19 15.52
C ARG A 115 -5.23 -27.44 15.69
N GLN A 116 -5.68 -28.67 15.46
CA GLN A 116 -7.09 -29.05 15.56
C GLN A 116 -8.02 -28.15 14.72
N GLY A 117 -7.59 -27.81 13.49
CA GLY A 117 -8.35 -26.95 12.57
C GLY A 117 -8.26 -25.44 12.85
N GLN A 118 -7.69 -25.02 13.98
CA GLN A 118 -7.52 -23.61 14.32
C GLN A 118 -6.15 -23.09 13.93
N ILE A 119 -6.07 -21.87 13.40
CA ILE A 119 -4.80 -21.20 13.17
C ILE A 119 -4.24 -20.71 14.51
N VAL A 120 -3.04 -21.17 14.86
CA VAL A 120 -2.38 -20.84 16.15
C VAL A 120 -1.20 -19.87 16.00
N SER A 121 -0.66 -19.71 14.80
CA SER A 121 0.39 -18.74 14.51
C SER A 121 0.43 -18.42 13.02
N SER A 122 0.84 -17.18 12.69
CA SER A 122 1.14 -16.74 11.33
C SER A 122 2.47 -16.03 11.24
N ARG A 123 3.04 -16.04 10.03
CA ARG A 123 4.26 -15.33 9.68
C ARG A 123 4.13 -14.76 8.28
N LEU A 124 4.36 -13.45 8.18
CA LEU A 124 4.62 -12.77 6.93
C LEU A 124 6.06 -13.02 6.49
N SER A 125 6.27 -13.21 5.19
CA SER A 125 7.58 -13.46 4.61
C SER A 125 7.69 -12.85 3.22
N GLN A 126 8.89 -12.91 2.63
CA GLN A 126 9.28 -12.31 1.35
C GLN A 126 9.47 -10.78 1.42
N GLU A 127 9.44 -10.14 0.26
CA GLU A 127 9.92 -8.79 0.01
C GLU A 127 9.09 -7.73 0.73
N VAL A 128 7.78 -7.94 0.86
CA VAL A 128 6.93 -7.09 1.70
C VAL A 128 7.39 -7.11 3.17
N ALA A 129 7.82 -8.27 3.70
CA ALA A 129 8.32 -8.34 5.08
C ALA A 129 9.65 -7.59 5.23
N VAL A 130 10.53 -7.69 4.23
CA VAL A 130 11.79 -6.94 4.16
C VAL A 130 11.53 -5.43 4.14
N ALA A 131 10.56 -4.98 3.34
CA ALA A 131 10.17 -3.57 3.24
C ALA A 131 9.63 -3.04 4.58
N ILE A 132 8.79 -3.81 5.26
CA ILE A 132 8.28 -3.50 6.61
C ILE A 132 9.43 -3.34 7.61
N ASP A 133 10.41 -4.26 7.58
CA ASP A 133 11.58 -4.23 8.45
C ASP A 133 12.49 -3.02 8.18
N HIS A 134 12.69 -2.64 6.92
CA HIS A 134 13.46 -1.43 6.55
C HIS A 134 12.86 -0.16 7.14
N LEU A 135 11.53 -0.02 7.11
CA LEU A 135 10.84 1.10 7.74
C LEU A 135 10.82 0.97 9.27
N GLY A 136 11.06 -0.21 9.83
CA GLY A 136 10.97 -0.49 11.26
C GLY A 136 9.54 -0.53 11.75
N LEU A 137 8.61 -0.99 10.90
CA LEU A 137 7.23 -1.25 11.24
C LEU A 137 7.08 -2.67 11.82
N LYS A 138 5.95 -2.94 12.47
CA LYS A 138 5.55 -4.29 12.91
C LYS A 138 4.32 -4.74 12.15
N ALA A 139 4.35 -5.98 11.68
CA ALA A 139 3.25 -6.60 10.96
C ALA A 139 2.54 -7.70 11.77
N THR A 140 1.21 -7.66 11.74
CA THR A 140 0.33 -8.70 12.29
C THR A 140 -0.57 -9.20 11.16
N PRO A 141 -0.35 -10.41 10.62
CA PRO A 141 -1.27 -10.95 9.62
C PRO A 141 -2.67 -11.16 10.19
N LEU A 142 -3.69 -10.60 9.53
CA LEU A 142 -5.09 -10.67 9.96
C LEU A 142 -5.82 -11.72 9.14
N MET A 143 -6.16 -12.82 9.79
CA MET A 143 -6.68 -14.04 9.17
C MET A 143 -7.99 -14.46 9.85
N GLY A 144 -8.76 -15.28 9.16
CA GLY A 144 -9.84 -16.04 9.80
C GLY A 144 -9.33 -17.08 10.81
N PRO A 145 -10.22 -17.63 11.65
CA PRO A 145 -9.85 -18.58 12.70
C PRO A 145 -9.35 -19.94 12.18
N THR A 146 -9.68 -20.31 10.94
CA THR A 146 -9.32 -21.57 10.29
C THR A 146 -8.88 -21.33 8.86
N THR A 147 -8.31 -22.34 8.19
CA THR A 147 -7.94 -22.25 6.77
C THR A 147 -9.15 -22.06 5.84
N GLU A 148 -10.28 -22.70 6.16
CA GLU A 148 -11.55 -22.58 5.41
C GLU A 148 -12.19 -21.20 5.58
N SER A 149 -11.90 -20.52 6.69
CA SER A 149 -12.46 -19.21 7.03
C SER A 149 -11.45 -18.09 6.88
N LEU A 150 -10.28 -18.32 6.27
CA LEU A 150 -9.16 -17.37 6.20
C LEU A 150 -9.57 -15.95 5.76
N HIS A 151 -10.58 -15.86 4.89
CA HIS A 151 -11.14 -14.61 4.39
C HIS A 151 -12.09 -13.94 5.39
N GLN A 152 -12.79 -14.70 6.25
CA GLN A 152 -13.72 -14.23 7.30
C GLN A 152 -13.00 -13.65 8.53
N ARG A 153 -12.20 -12.60 8.31
CA ARG A 153 -11.28 -12.01 9.29
C ARG A 153 -11.87 -10.85 10.12
N GLN A 154 -13.19 -10.67 10.13
CA GLN A 154 -13.85 -9.55 10.82
C GLN A 154 -13.47 -9.46 12.30
N SER A 155 -13.42 -10.59 12.99
CA SER A 155 -13.01 -10.65 14.41
C SER A 155 -11.54 -10.25 14.60
N ALA A 156 -10.63 -10.72 13.75
CA ALA A 156 -9.21 -10.39 13.81
C ALA A 156 -8.97 -8.89 13.54
N VAL A 157 -9.67 -8.30 12.56
CA VAL A 157 -9.59 -6.86 12.28
C VAL A 157 -10.15 -6.04 13.44
N ALA A 158 -11.31 -6.42 13.98
CA ALA A 158 -11.90 -5.74 15.14
C ALA A 158 -10.96 -5.79 16.36
N GLN A 159 -10.37 -6.96 16.63
CA GLN A 159 -9.39 -7.13 17.70
C GLN A 159 -8.14 -6.27 17.48
N PHE A 160 -7.60 -6.26 16.26
CA PHE A 160 -6.44 -5.44 15.90
C PHE A 160 -6.68 -3.96 16.21
N PHE A 161 -7.79 -3.37 15.72
CA PHE A 161 -8.09 -1.96 15.99
C PHE A 161 -8.46 -1.68 17.46
N SER A 162 -8.96 -2.66 18.19
CA SER A 162 -9.17 -2.52 19.64
C SER A 162 -7.85 -2.42 20.40
N GLN A 163 -6.80 -3.10 19.95
CA GLN A 163 -5.47 -3.08 20.57
C GLN A 163 -4.60 -1.93 20.04
N HIS A 164 -4.81 -1.57 18.77
CA HIS A 164 -4.05 -0.56 18.04
C HIS A 164 -5.02 0.41 17.35
N PRO A 165 -5.59 1.38 18.09
CA PRO A 165 -6.60 2.30 17.54
C PRO A 165 -6.09 3.16 16.37
N GLN A 166 -4.77 3.39 16.32
CA GLN A 166 -4.07 4.13 15.25
C GLN A 166 -3.42 3.19 14.23
N GLY A 167 -3.65 1.88 14.31
CA GLY A 167 -3.09 0.91 13.38
C GLY A 167 -3.55 1.16 11.95
N VAL A 168 -2.77 0.68 11.00
CA VAL A 168 -3.11 0.75 9.56
C VAL A 168 -3.22 -0.67 9.04
N LEU A 169 -4.25 -0.98 8.28
CA LEU A 169 -4.29 -2.22 7.51
C LEU A 169 -3.58 -1.99 6.19
N MET A 170 -2.81 -2.96 5.75
CA MET A 170 -2.33 -3.05 4.39
C MET A 170 -3.01 -4.24 3.74
N ALA A 171 -3.68 -4.00 2.61
CA ALA A 171 -4.35 -5.02 1.83
C ALA A 171 -3.61 -5.17 0.50
N GLY A 172 -3.09 -6.37 0.23
CA GLY A 172 -2.45 -6.70 -1.04
C GLY A 172 -3.25 -7.73 -1.83
N ILE A 173 -3.32 -7.55 -3.13
CA ILE A 173 -3.97 -8.44 -4.09
C ILE A 173 -3.06 -8.71 -5.28
N HIS A 174 -3.31 -9.83 -5.96
CA HIS A 174 -2.86 -10.00 -7.33
C HIS A 174 -4.00 -9.61 -8.27
N LEU A 175 -3.78 -8.56 -9.04
CA LEU A 175 -4.66 -8.06 -10.08
C LEU A 175 -4.04 -8.41 -11.43
N ASP A 176 -4.72 -9.23 -12.23
CA ASP A 176 -4.33 -9.39 -13.63
C ASP A 176 -4.59 -8.06 -14.36
N PRO A 177 -3.55 -7.37 -14.88
CA PRO A 177 -3.71 -6.05 -15.49
C PRO A 177 -4.47 -6.10 -16.82
N ASP A 178 -4.49 -7.25 -17.50
CA ASP A 178 -5.14 -7.41 -18.80
C ASP A 178 -6.62 -7.77 -18.66
N SER A 179 -6.95 -8.62 -17.68
CA SER A 179 -8.32 -9.10 -17.47
C SER A 179 -9.08 -8.39 -16.34
N GLY A 180 -8.37 -7.67 -15.46
CA GLY A 180 -8.94 -7.07 -14.25
C GLY A 180 -9.37 -8.09 -13.19
N VAL A 181 -9.02 -9.37 -13.38
CA VAL A 181 -9.41 -10.46 -12.46
C VAL A 181 -8.56 -10.41 -11.20
N LEU A 182 -9.23 -10.55 -10.05
CA LEU A 182 -8.59 -10.72 -8.75
C LEU A 182 -8.28 -12.20 -8.54
N HIS A 183 -7.01 -12.52 -8.36
CA HIS A 183 -6.60 -13.88 -8.08
C HIS A 183 -6.57 -14.16 -6.58
N SER A 184 -6.91 -15.39 -6.23
CA SER A 184 -6.73 -15.87 -4.87
C SER A 184 -5.25 -15.86 -4.49
N VAL A 185 -4.99 -15.55 -3.23
CA VAL A 185 -3.68 -15.72 -2.62
C VAL A 185 -3.15 -17.12 -2.92
N SER A 186 -2.00 -17.19 -3.59
CA SER A 186 -1.28 -18.42 -3.85
C SER A 186 0.20 -18.12 -4.02
N ASP A 187 1.05 -19.10 -3.73
CA ASP A 187 2.50 -19.01 -3.98
C ASP A 187 2.86 -18.85 -5.47
N GLN A 188 1.88 -18.95 -6.37
CA GLN A 188 2.06 -18.84 -7.82
C GLN A 188 1.83 -17.42 -8.35
N HIS A 189 1.17 -16.54 -7.59
CA HIS A 189 0.80 -15.20 -8.06
C HIS A 189 1.25 -14.16 -7.02
N ALA A 190 2.34 -13.45 -7.32
CA ALA A 190 2.84 -12.36 -6.48
C ALA A 190 1.84 -11.21 -6.45
N MET A 191 1.60 -10.60 -5.28
CA MET A 191 0.75 -9.42 -5.23
C MET A 191 1.42 -8.26 -5.98
N ASN A 192 0.67 -7.59 -6.83
CA ASN A 192 1.13 -6.48 -7.65
C ASN A 192 0.35 -5.19 -7.38
N HIS A 193 -0.65 -5.23 -6.49
CA HIS A 193 -1.40 -4.05 -6.09
C HIS A 193 -1.68 -4.06 -4.59
N PHE A 194 -1.45 -2.91 -3.96
CA PHE A 194 -1.52 -2.73 -2.52
C PHE A 194 -2.18 -1.41 -2.18
N VAL A 195 -2.97 -1.43 -1.11
CA VAL A 195 -3.58 -0.23 -0.55
C VAL A 195 -3.41 -0.20 0.96
N ALA A 196 -3.42 1.01 1.53
CA ALA A 196 -3.45 1.21 2.97
C ALA A 196 -4.86 1.59 3.42
N ILE A 197 -5.30 1.10 4.58
CA ILE A 197 -6.59 1.44 5.18
C ILE A 197 -6.37 1.86 6.62
N HIS A 198 -6.87 3.03 6.99
CA HIS A 198 -6.75 3.55 8.36
C HIS A 198 -8.12 3.96 8.90
N ARG A 199 -8.15 4.22 10.21
CA ARG A 199 -9.36 4.66 10.90
C ARG A 199 -9.20 6.09 11.39
N GLU A 200 -10.14 6.96 11.00
CA GLU A 200 -10.19 8.36 11.43
C GLU A 200 -11.61 8.71 11.85
N ALA A 201 -11.77 9.34 13.02
CA ALA A 201 -13.07 9.76 13.56
C ALA A 201 -14.16 8.65 13.59
N GLY A 202 -13.74 7.38 13.67
CA GLY A 202 -14.64 6.23 13.70
C GLY A 202 -14.89 5.56 12.34
N ASP A 203 -14.57 6.25 11.25
CA ASP A 203 -14.72 5.80 9.86
C ASP A 203 -13.45 5.14 9.32
N PHE A 204 -13.60 4.26 8.33
CA PHE A 204 -12.49 3.67 7.60
C PHE A 204 -12.20 4.44 6.32
N TYR A 205 -10.92 4.64 6.02
CA TYR A 205 -10.46 5.29 4.82
C TYR A 205 -9.42 4.43 4.12
N LEU A 206 -9.62 4.20 2.83
CA LEU A 206 -8.63 3.63 1.93
C LEU A 206 -7.74 4.73 1.38
N VAL A 207 -6.45 4.43 1.22
CA VAL A 207 -5.47 5.24 0.52
C VAL A 207 -4.93 4.41 -0.63
N ASP A 208 -5.27 4.82 -1.85
CA ASP A 208 -4.88 4.18 -3.10
C ASP A 208 -3.60 4.83 -3.63
N THR A 209 -2.52 4.07 -3.62
CA THR A 209 -1.22 4.50 -4.16
C THR A 209 -1.12 4.36 -5.67
N GLY A 210 -2.02 3.61 -6.30
CA GLY A 210 -2.11 3.45 -7.75
C GLY A 210 -2.99 4.48 -8.45
N ALA A 211 -3.62 5.40 -7.71
CA ALA A 211 -4.46 6.44 -8.29
C ALA A 211 -3.69 7.30 -9.31
N SER A 212 -4.31 7.54 -10.47
CA SER A 212 -3.73 8.32 -11.56
C SER A 212 -3.45 9.76 -11.18
N ASP A 213 -4.12 10.32 -10.16
CA ASP A 213 -4.15 11.75 -9.91
C ASP A 213 -3.32 12.13 -8.68
N ASN A 214 -2.00 11.98 -8.79
CA ASN A 214 -1.05 12.45 -7.77
C ASN A 214 -1.20 13.97 -7.56
N GLY A 215 -1.17 14.41 -6.30
CA GLY A 215 -1.36 15.82 -5.93
C GLY A 215 -2.77 16.41 -6.11
N ALA A 216 -3.78 15.61 -6.46
CA ALA A 216 -5.16 16.08 -6.57
C ALA A 216 -5.97 15.94 -5.27
N GLY A 217 -5.39 15.36 -4.21
CA GLY A 217 -6.06 15.12 -2.92
C GLY A 217 -7.09 13.98 -2.95
N ASN A 218 -7.10 13.17 -4.01
CA ASN A 218 -8.13 12.19 -4.28
C ASN A 218 -7.70 10.75 -4.00
N SER A 219 -6.45 10.49 -3.61
CA SER A 219 -5.98 9.13 -3.30
C SER A 219 -6.63 8.53 -2.05
N ARG A 220 -7.37 9.32 -1.27
CA ARG A 220 -8.01 8.89 -0.03
C ARG A 220 -9.53 8.83 -0.19
N HIS A 221 -10.13 7.67 0.09
CA HIS A 221 -11.56 7.42 -0.02
C HIS A 221 -12.14 6.89 1.28
N LYS A 222 -13.29 7.41 1.71
CA LYS A 222 -14.05 6.82 2.82
C LYS A 222 -14.65 5.49 2.34
N LEU A 223 -14.47 4.44 3.12
CA LEU A 223 -15.07 3.12 2.87
C LEU A 223 -16.43 3.01 3.56
N SER A 224 -17.41 2.49 2.82
CA SER A 224 -18.68 2.06 3.38
C SER A 224 -18.53 0.72 4.12
N SER A 225 -19.58 0.31 4.84
CA SER A 225 -19.62 -1.03 5.45
C SER A 225 -19.61 -2.14 4.40
N GLU A 226 -20.23 -1.90 3.25
CA GLU A 226 -20.24 -2.83 2.11
C GLU A 226 -18.85 -2.97 1.50
N ASP A 227 -18.12 -1.85 1.36
CA ASP A 227 -16.73 -1.87 0.87
C ASP A 227 -15.84 -2.66 1.84
N MET A 228 -15.94 -2.40 3.15
CA MET A 228 -15.21 -3.17 4.15
C MET A 228 -15.54 -4.68 4.09
N GLN A 229 -16.81 -5.02 3.88
CA GLN A 229 -17.25 -6.41 3.78
C GLN A 229 -16.62 -7.11 2.57
N GLY A 230 -16.72 -6.52 1.39
CA GLY A 230 -16.17 -7.10 0.16
C GLY A 230 -14.64 -7.08 0.14
N PHE A 231 -14.05 -5.93 0.45
CA PHE A 231 -12.63 -5.66 0.24
C PHE A 231 -11.72 -6.06 1.39
N ILE A 232 -12.23 -6.28 2.61
CA ILE A 232 -11.37 -6.68 3.74
C ILE A 232 -11.82 -8.00 4.35
N TYR A 233 -13.12 -8.22 4.48
CA TYR A 233 -13.66 -9.38 5.20
C TYR A 233 -14.04 -10.58 4.33
N GLN A 234 -14.00 -10.47 3.00
CA GLN A 234 -14.39 -11.56 2.10
C GLN A 234 -13.49 -11.74 0.88
N THR A 235 -12.70 -10.73 0.52
CA THR A 235 -11.72 -10.82 -0.57
C THR A 235 -10.63 -11.88 -0.32
N PRO A 236 -10.04 -12.43 -1.38
CA PRO A 236 -8.81 -13.18 -1.28
C PRO A 236 -7.60 -12.40 -0.75
N ALA A 237 -7.64 -11.06 -0.65
CA ALA A 237 -6.48 -10.24 -0.30
C ALA A 237 -5.70 -10.71 0.94
N HIS A 238 -4.38 -10.49 0.94
CA HIS A 238 -3.59 -10.52 2.17
C HIS A 238 -3.85 -9.24 2.95
N VAL A 239 -4.41 -9.37 4.16
CA VAL A 239 -4.58 -8.22 5.05
C VAL A 239 -3.62 -8.33 6.23
N ILE A 240 -2.82 -7.28 6.40
CA ILE A 240 -1.77 -7.18 7.41
C ILE A 240 -2.06 -5.94 8.24
N GLY A 241 -2.17 -6.08 9.55
CA GLY A 241 -2.19 -4.96 10.49
C GLY A 241 -0.77 -4.45 10.72
N LEU A 242 -0.55 -3.17 10.44
CA LEU A 242 0.72 -2.46 10.61
C LEU A 242 0.66 -1.54 11.82
N THR A 243 1.75 -1.55 12.59
CA THR A 243 1.97 -0.69 13.76
C THR A 243 3.41 -0.20 13.81
N ARG A 244 3.70 0.77 14.68
CA ARG A 244 5.04 1.28 14.94
C ARG A 244 5.42 1.04 16.41
#